data_AF-A0A6F9XUS3-F1
#
_entry.id   AF-A0A6F9XUS3-F1
#
_cell.length_a   1.000
_cell.length_b   1.000
_cell.length_c   1.000
_cell.angle_alpha   90.00
_cell.angle_beta   90.00
_cell.angle_gamma   90.00
#
_symmetry.space_group_name_H-M   'P 1'
#
loop_
_entity.id
_entity.type
_entity.pdbx_description
1 polymer ?
#
loop_
_entity_poly.entity_id
_entity_poly.type
_entity_poly.pdbx_seq_one_letter_code
_entity_poly.pdbx_strand_id
1 'polypeptide(L)'
;MTVNITSIPRGDENGLEKINLNFNEVKTELERMNGSIVTIPKEQFTKINGTISMDTNACKCTIFKFNNFAIMQIATSIGVTMNPWTHREVVSVPKSYFNGYSKFTLLGSINRVDDQNVHFDNDFHLDTAALSINTRGAEWNNKGAELAVCGILYN
;
A
#
# COMPACT_ATOMS: atom_id res chain seq x y z
N MET A 1 -14.09 -12.47 -8.56
CA MET A 1 -14.38 -13.13 -7.26
C MET A 1 -15.62 -13.97 -7.51
N THR A 2 -15.54 -15.27 -7.27
CA THR A 2 -16.61 -16.21 -7.67
C THR A 2 -16.88 -17.12 -6.50
N VAL A 3 -18.13 -17.14 -6.03
CA VAL A 3 -18.63 -18.13 -5.07
C VAL A 3 -19.26 -19.26 -5.87
N ASN A 4 -18.77 -20.49 -5.70
CA ASN A 4 -19.21 -21.62 -6.50
C ASN A 4 -20.32 -22.40 -5.78
N ILE A 5 -21.51 -21.83 -5.79
CA ILE A 5 -22.67 -22.46 -5.18
C ILE A 5 -23.09 -23.70 -5.99
N THR A 6 -23.07 -24.85 -5.35
CA THR A 6 -23.52 -26.11 -5.96
C THR A 6 -25.05 -26.12 -6.02
N SER A 7 -25.63 -26.54 -7.15
CA SER A 7 -27.09 -26.69 -7.28
C SER A 7 -27.60 -27.85 -6.42
N ILE A 8 -28.72 -27.65 -5.73
CA ILE A 8 -29.33 -28.62 -4.83
C ILE A 8 -30.78 -28.88 -5.28
N PRO A 9 -31.03 -29.91 -6.10
CA PRO A 9 -32.37 -30.25 -6.56
C PRO A 9 -33.23 -30.79 -5.41
N ARG A 10 -34.56 -30.69 -5.57
CA ARG A 10 -35.51 -31.20 -4.59
C ARG A 10 -35.38 -32.72 -4.47
N GLY A 11 -35.26 -33.23 -3.24
CA GLY A 11 -35.12 -34.66 -2.96
C GLY A 11 -33.69 -35.19 -3.01
N ASP A 12 -32.69 -34.31 -3.04
CA ASP A 12 -31.27 -34.70 -2.96
C ASP A 12 -30.96 -35.39 -1.62
N GLU A 13 -30.48 -36.64 -1.69
CA GLU A 13 -30.15 -37.46 -0.52
C GLU A 13 -29.10 -36.81 0.38
N ASN A 14 -28.23 -35.96 -0.18
CA ASN A 14 -27.19 -35.22 0.55
C ASN A 14 -27.51 -33.71 0.62
N GLY A 15 -28.78 -33.32 0.47
CA GLY A 15 -29.18 -31.92 0.37
C GLY A 15 -28.72 -31.07 1.56
N LEU A 16 -28.81 -31.58 2.79
CA LEU A 16 -28.37 -30.86 3.99
C LEU A 16 -26.86 -30.60 4.00
N GLU A 17 -26.05 -31.58 3.59
CA GLU A 17 -24.59 -31.45 3.54
C GLU A 17 -24.16 -30.42 2.49
N LYS A 18 -24.78 -30.46 1.31
CA LYS A 18 -24.54 -29.48 0.23
C LYS A 18 -24.95 -28.07 0.63
N ILE A 19 -26.06 -27.91 1.37
CA ILE A 19 -26.47 -26.61 1.91
C ILE A 19 -25.38 -26.06 2.84
N ASN A 20 -24.90 -26.88 3.78
CA ASN A 20 -23.86 -26.47 4.73
C ASN A 20 -22.54 -26.09 4.03
N LEU A 21 -22.14 -26.85 3.01
CA LEU A 21 -20.97 -26.53 2.19
C LEU A 21 -21.12 -25.17 1.49
N ASN A 22 -22.26 -24.93 0.83
CA ASN A 22 -22.55 -23.65 0.18
C ASN A 22 -22.54 -22.48 1.20
N PHE A 23 -23.12 -22.68 2.39
CA PHE A 23 -23.09 -21.68 3.45
C PHE A 23 -21.67 -21.38 3.94
N ASN A 24 -20.83 -22.41 4.09
CA ASN A 24 -19.44 -22.26 4.48
C ASN A 24 -18.63 -21.51 3.42
N GLU A 25 -18.81 -21.78 2.13
CA GLU A 25 -18.15 -21.02 1.07
C GLU A 25 -18.53 -19.53 1.10
N VAL A 26 -19.82 -19.23 1.21
CA VAL A 26 -20.30 -17.84 1.33
C VAL A 26 -19.71 -17.18 2.58
N LYS A 27 -19.76 -17.87 3.72
CA LYS A 27 -19.21 -17.36 4.99
C LYS A 27 -17.71 -17.10 4.87
N THR A 28 -16.94 -18.02 4.30
CA THR A 28 -15.49 -17.85 4.11
C THR A 28 -15.17 -16.67 3.20
N GLU A 29 -15.93 -16.46 2.12
CA GLU A 29 -15.74 -15.27 1.28
C GLU A 29 -16.15 -13.98 2.00
N LEU A 30 -17.22 -13.99 2.79
CA LEU A 30 -17.61 -12.85 3.63
C LEU A 30 -16.58 -12.54 4.71
N GLU A 31 -16.01 -13.56 5.37
CA GLU A 31 -14.91 -13.41 6.33
C GLU A 31 -13.64 -12.93 5.65
N ARG A 32 -13.35 -13.40 4.44
CA ARG A 32 -12.25 -12.87 3.61
C ARG A 32 -12.45 -11.41 3.24
N MET A 33 -13.71 -10.97 3.10
CA MET A 33 -14.10 -9.58 2.88
C MET A 33 -14.21 -8.77 4.17
N ASN A 34 -14.28 -9.41 5.35
CA ASN A 34 -14.32 -8.78 6.66
C ASN A 34 -12.92 -8.25 7.02
N GLY A 35 -12.43 -7.36 6.17
CA GLY A 35 -11.11 -6.78 6.30
C GLY A 35 -11.03 -5.83 7.50
N SER A 36 -9.82 -5.69 8.04
CA SER A 36 -9.54 -4.69 9.07
C SER A 36 -8.82 -3.50 8.45
N ILE A 37 -9.08 -2.30 8.98
CA ILE A 37 -8.39 -1.09 8.56
C ILE A 37 -7.38 -0.73 9.65
N VAL A 38 -6.13 -0.56 9.24
CA VAL A 38 -5.05 -0.08 10.11
C VAL A 38 -4.52 1.23 9.54
N THR A 39 -4.75 2.32 10.26
CA THR A 39 -4.12 3.61 9.98
C THR A 39 -2.90 3.74 10.87
N ILE A 40 -1.75 4.00 10.27
CA ILE A 40 -0.49 4.11 10.99
C ILE A 40 -0.35 5.55 11.51
N PRO A 41 -0.14 5.74 12.83
CA PRO A 41 0.03 7.09 13.40
C PRO A 41 1.26 7.77 12.84
N LYS A 42 1.18 9.09 12.62
CA LYS A 42 2.27 9.89 12.06
C LYS A 42 3.55 9.84 12.90
N GLU A 43 3.42 9.62 14.20
CA GLU A 43 4.53 9.52 15.16
C GLU A 43 5.39 8.26 14.96
N GLN A 44 4.86 7.25 14.26
CA GLN A 44 5.57 6.01 13.98
C GLN A 44 6.39 6.05 12.69
N PHE A 45 6.26 7.11 11.90
CA PHE A 45 7.06 7.30 10.69
C PHE A 45 8.47 7.74 11.08
N THR A 46 9.47 7.07 10.51
CA THR A 46 10.88 7.43 10.72
C THR A 46 11.39 8.17 9.49
N LYS A 47 11.91 9.38 9.69
CA LYS A 47 12.60 10.14 8.65
C LYS A 47 13.98 9.52 8.41
N ILE A 48 14.29 9.17 7.16
CA ILE A 48 15.52 8.42 6.83
C ILE A 48 16.66 9.34 6.38
N ASN A 49 16.37 10.48 5.75
CA ASN A 49 17.40 11.35 5.17
C ASN A 49 17.36 12.78 5.72
N GLY A 50 18.45 13.23 6.37
CA GLY A 50 18.55 14.56 6.97
C GLY A 50 18.53 15.73 5.98
N THR A 51 18.91 15.50 4.72
CA THR A 51 18.97 16.53 3.68
C THR A 51 17.65 16.78 2.95
N ILE A 52 16.65 15.91 3.15
CA ILE A 52 15.27 16.13 2.71
C ILE A 52 14.50 16.67 3.91
N SER A 53 13.81 17.79 3.79
CA SER A 53 12.82 18.17 4.81
C SER A 53 11.54 17.35 4.58
N MET A 54 10.88 16.95 5.66
CA MET A 54 9.66 16.14 5.58
C MET A 54 8.66 16.73 6.56
N ASP A 55 7.43 16.95 6.10
CA ASP A 55 6.34 17.31 7.00
C ASP A 55 5.79 16.04 7.65
N THR A 56 6.13 15.83 8.93
CA THR A 56 5.62 14.69 9.70
C THR A 56 4.10 14.72 9.84
N ASN A 57 3.45 15.90 9.75
CA ASN A 57 1.99 16.00 9.79
C ASN A 57 1.33 15.58 8.45
N ALA A 58 2.09 15.57 7.36
CA ALA A 58 1.62 15.11 6.06
C ALA A 58 1.73 13.58 5.89
N CYS A 59 2.45 12.88 6.77
CA CYS A 59 2.62 11.44 6.71
C CYS A 59 1.30 10.70 6.98
N LYS A 60 0.87 9.88 6.02
CA LYS A 60 -0.35 9.08 6.11
C LYS A 60 -0.08 7.70 5.54
N CYS A 61 -0.46 6.65 6.26
CA CYS A 61 -0.45 5.29 5.72
C CYS A 61 -1.68 4.54 6.24
N THR A 62 -2.46 4.00 5.31
CA THR A 62 -3.65 3.20 5.61
C THR A 62 -3.50 1.85 4.93
N ILE A 63 -3.74 0.78 5.69
CA ILE A 63 -3.68 -0.60 5.23
C ILE A 63 -5.05 -1.24 5.44
N PHE A 64 -5.69 -1.63 4.35
CA PHE A 64 -6.91 -2.43 4.32
C PHE A 64 -6.50 -3.90 4.23
N LYS A 65 -6.57 -4.61 5.34
CA LYS A 65 -6.10 -6.00 5.47
C LYS A 65 -7.24 -6.96 5.18
N PHE A 66 -7.01 -7.89 4.26
CA PHE A 66 -7.83 -9.07 4.02
C PHE A 66 -7.05 -10.32 4.43
N ASN A 67 -7.65 -11.51 4.36
CA ASN A 67 -6.99 -12.74 4.84
C ASN A 67 -5.66 -13.05 4.11
N ASN A 68 -5.59 -12.81 2.81
CA ASN A 68 -4.46 -13.26 1.97
C ASN A 68 -3.65 -12.11 1.33
N PHE A 69 -4.16 -10.88 1.42
CA PHE A 69 -3.53 -9.70 0.85
C PHE A 69 -4.00 -8.46 1.61
N ALA A 70 -3.30 -7.35 1.44
CA ALA A 70 -3.77 -6.05 1.88
C ALA A 70 -3.64 -5.01 0.78
N ILE A 71 -4.50 -4.00 0.79
CA ILE A 71 -4.32 -2.80 -0.02
C ILE A 71 -3.71 -1.73 0.89
N MET A 72 -2.61 -1.14 0.46
CA MET A 72 -1.90 -0.12 1.19
C MET A 72 -1.87 1.16 0.37
N GLN A 73 -2.11 2.28 1.04
CA GLN A 73 -1.82 3.60 0.52
C GLN A 73 -0.90 4.32 1.52
N ILE A 74 0.21 4.85 1.03
CA ILE A 74 1.15 5.67 1.80
C ILE A 74 1.39 6.99 1.08
N ALA A 75 1.37 8.08 1.83
CA ALA A 75 1.64 9.41 1.31
C ALA A 75 2.40 10.29 2.31
N THR A 76 3.16 11.25 1.78
CA THR A 76 3.83 12.30 2.56
C THR A 76 4.14 13.51 1.69
N SER A 77 4.51 14.62 2.32
CA SER A 77 5.00 15.83 1.66
C SER A 77 6.43 16.13 2.10
N ILE A 78 7.29 16.39 1.12
CA ILE A 78 8.72 16.57 1.34
C ILE A 78 9.19 17.88 0.73
N GLY A 79 10.14 18.56 1.38
CA GLY A 79 10.92 19.63 0.78
C GLY A 79 12.29 19.10 0.37
N VAL A 80 12.68 19.41 -0.85
CA VAL A 80 13.82 18.76 -1.47
C VAL A 80 14.83 19.80 -1.94
N THR A 81 16.10 19.55 -1.63
CA THR A 81 17.26 20.25 -2.22
C THR A 81 18.13 19.16 -2.85
N MET A 82 18.05 18.96 -4.16
CA MET A 82 18.66 17.79 -4.81
C MET A 82 19.50 18.10 -6.04
N ASN A 83 20.60 17.35 -6.16
CA ASN A 83 21.45 17.21 -7.34
C ASN A 83 20.76 16.33 -8.41
N PRO A 84 21.21 16.37 -9.68
CA PRO A 84 20.65 15.53 -10.73
C PRO A 84 20.77 14.02 -10.45
N TRP A 85 19.69 13.27 -10.73
CA TRP A 85 19.60 11.80 -10.67
C TRP A 85 20.01 11.16 -9.34
N THR A 86 19.31 11.50 -8.25
CA THR A 86 19.57 10.87 -6.95
C THR A 86 18.37 10.05 -6.48
N HIS A 87 18.58 8.74 -6.23
CA HIS A 87 17.65 7.89 -5.48
C HIS A 87 17.75 8.22 -3.98
N ARG A 88 16.61 8.37 -3.30
CA ARG A 88 16.58 8.58 -1.84
C ARG A 88 15.36 7.92 -1.20
N GLU A 89 15.61 7.15 -0.14
CA GLU A 89 14.57 6.83 0.84
C GLU A 89 14.26 8.07 1.68
N VAL A 90 12.98 8.31 1.90
CA VAL A 90 12.50 9.53 2.55
C VAL A 90 11.95 9.22 3.93
N VAL A 91 11.04 8.25 3.99
CA VAL A 91 10.30 7.90 5.19
C VAL A 91 10.06 6.40 5.24
N SER A 92 10.25 5.81 6.41
CA SER A 92 9.90 4.42 6.68
C SER A 92 8.80 4.30 7.71
N VAL A 93 8.17 3.14 7.67
CA VAL A 93 7.10 2.73 8.58
C VAL A 93 7.52 1.45 9.29
N PRO A 94 7.10 1.19 10.55
CA PRO A 94 7.54 -0.01 11.26
C PRO A 94 7.15 -1.29 10.53
N LYS A 95 8.11 -2.18 10.33
CA LYS A 95 7.90 -3.45 9.61
C LYS A 95 6.83 -4.35 10.24
N SER A 96 6.57 -4.19 11.54
CA SER A 96 5.53 -4.91 12.27
C SER A 96 4.13 -4.77 11.64
N TYR A 97 3.85 -3.67 10.95
CA TYR A 97 2.58 -3.47 10.24
C TYR A 97 2.40 -4.36 9.02
N PHE A 98 3.52 -4.83 8.45
CA PHE A 98 3.58 -5.67 7.26
C PHE A 98 3.89 -7.15 7.58
N ASN A 99 3.92 -7.52 8.87
CA ASN A 99 4.13 -8.91 9.28
C ASN A 99 3.16 -9.85 8.57
N GLY A 100 3.71 -10.84 7.85
CA GLY A 100 2.95 -11.80 7.06
C GLY A 100 2.76 -11.41 5.59
N TYR A 101 3.36 -10.32 5.11
CA TYR A 101 3.48 -9.99 3.69
C TYR A 101 4.96 -9.92 3.29
N SER A 102 5.30 -10.43 2.10
CA SER A 102 6.68 -10.45 1.59
C SER A 102 6.84 -9.79 0.22
N LYS A 103 5.73 -9.44 -0.43
CA LYS A 103 5.70 -8.77 -1.73
C LYS A 103 4.80 -7.55 -1.72
N PHE A 104 5.16 -6.58 -2.53
CA PHE A 104 4.38 -5.38 -2.81
C PHE A 104 4.26 -5.19 -4.32
N THR A 105 3.04 -5.06 -4.81
CA THR A 105 2.75 -4.72 -6.21
C THR A 105 2.09 -3.36 -6.26
N LEU A 106 2.76 -2.42 -6.93
CA LEU A 106 2.24 -1.08 -7.14
C LEU A 106 0.94 -1.09 -7.99
N LEU A 107 -0.01 -0.26 -7.59
CA LEU A 107 -1.20 0.06 -8.37
C LEU A 107 -1.08 1.48 -8.92
N GLY A 108 -0.84 1.59 -10.23
CA GLY A 108 -0.72 2.87 -10.95
C GLY A 108 0.71 3.22 -11.35
N SER A 109 0.90 4.45 -11.83
CA SER A 109 2.19 4.95 -12.31
C SER A 109 3.01 5.58 -11.17
N ILE A 110 4.32 5.28 -11.14
CA ILE A 110 5.32 5.95 -10.28
C ILE A 110 5.70 7.34 -10.79
N ASN A 111 5.51 7.60 -12.09
CA ASN A 111 5.91 8.87 -12.70
C ASN A 111 4.92 9.96 -12.29
N ARG A 112 5.44 11.00 -11.64
CA ARG A 112 4.69 12.19 -11.24
C ARG A 112 5.33 13.43 -11.85
N VAL A 113 4.48 14.43 -12.03
CA VAL A 113 4.85 15.75 -12.51
C VAL A 113 4.32 16.73 -11.48
N ASP A 114 5.19 17.58 -10.93
CA ASP A 114 4.75 18.64 -10.02
C ASP A 114 4.04 19.77 -10.78
N ASP A 115 3.57 20.79 -10.05
CA ASP A 115 2.89 21.96 -10.61
C ASP A 115 3.75 22.78 -11.60
N GLN A 116 5.04 22.44 -11.76
CA GLN A 116 6.02 23.18 -12.54
C GLN A 116 6.73 22.30 -13.58
N ASN A 117 6.10 21.19 -13.97
CA ASN A 117 6.60 20.23 -14.97
C ASN A 117 7.90 19.51 -14.59
N VAL A 118 8.21 19.36 -13.30
CA VAL A 118 9.36 18.59 -12.84
C VAL A 118 8.97 17.11 -12.71
N HIS A 119 9.75 16.25 -13.36
CA HIS A 119 9.51 14.80 -13.40
C HIS A 119 10.27 14.07 -12.29
N PHE A 120 9.55 13.27 -11.53
CA PHE A 120 10.12 12.37 -10.53
C PHE A 120 9.34 11.06 -10.45
N ASP A 121 10.00 10.02 -9.97
CA ASP A 121 9.42 8.70 -9.76
C ASP A 121 9.39 8.41 -8.25
N ASN A 122 8.28 7.90 -7.73
CA ASN A 122 8.17 7.52 -6.32
C ASN A 122 7.78 6.06 -6.16
N ASP A 123 8.42 5.35 -5.23
CA ASP A 123 8.25 3.91 -5.06
C ASP A 123 8.26 3.51 -3.58
N PHE A 124 7.64 2.37 -3.26
CA PHE A 124 7.63 1.80 -1.92
C PHE A 124 8.33 0.44 -1.90
N HIS A 125 9.38 0.35 -1.10
CA HIS A 125 10.19 -0.86 -0.92
C HIS A 125 9.77 -1.57 0.36
N LEU A 126 9.13 -2.73 0.24
CA LEU A 126 8.64 -3.50 1.39
C LEU A 126 9.79 -4.08 2.25
N ASP A 127 10.92 -4.41 1.62
CA ASP A 127 12.11 -4.94 2.27
C ASP A 127 12.76 -3.93 3.22
N THR A 128 12.70 -2.63 2.91
CA THR A 128 13.13 -1.55 3.83
C THR A 128 11.95 -0.88 4.54
N ALA A 129 10.72 -1.19 4.14
CA ALA A 129 9.49 -0.52 4.54
C ALA A 129 9.54 1.00 4.31
N ALA A 130 10.18 1.43 3.22
CA ALA A 130 10.47 2.82 2.94
C ALA A 130 9.81 3.31 1.64
N LEU A 131 9.29 4.54 1.71
CA LEU A 131 8.90 5.33 0.54
C LEU A 131 10.12 6.10 0.02
N SER A 132 10.33 6.05 -1.28
CA SER A 132 11.49 6.63 -1.96
C SER A 132 11.07 7.60 -3.08
N ILE A 133 12.02 8.44 -3.49
CA ILE A 133 11.92 9.33 -4.64
C ILE A 133 13.19 9.19 -5.50
N ASN A 134 12.99 9.17 -6.82
CA ASN A 134 14.02 9.29 -7.84
C ASN A 134 13.74 10.54 -8.69
N THR A 135 14.61 11.54 -8.64
CA THR A 135 14.43 12.79 -9.41
C THR A 135 15.17 12.75 -10.75
N ARG A 136 14.63 13.41 -11.77
CA ARG A 136 15.30 13.62 -13.06
C ARG A 136 15.64 15.11 -13.24
N GLY A 137 16.90 15.43 -13.55
CA GLY A 137 17.34 16.81 -13.81
C GLY A 137 17.98 17.53 -12.60
N ALA A 138 18.72 18.61 -12.88
CA ALA A 138 19.70 19.20 -11.95
C ALA A 138 19.17 20.32 -11.03
N GLU A 139 17.92 20.73 -11.17
CA GLU A 139 17.44 22.01 -10.62
C GLU A 139 16.29 21.86 -9.61
N TRP A 140 16.38 20.89 -8.68
CA TRP A 140 15.45 20.88 -7.55
C TRP A 140 16.03 21.72 -6.41
N ASN A 141 15.78 23.04 -6.42
CA ASN A 141 16.10 23.90 -5.28
C ASN A 141 14.82 24.43 -4.60
N ASN A 142 14.54 23.90 -3.41
CA ASN A 142 13.55 24.37 -2.43
C ASN A 142 12.06 24.25 -2.78
N LYS A 143 11.66 23.28 -3.62
CA LYS A 143 10.24 22.99 -3.89
C LYS A 143 9.76 21.79 -3.10
N GLY A 144 8.48 21.80 -2.76
CA GLY A 144 7.80 20.66 -2.14
C GLY A 144 7.39 19.61 -3.17
N ALA A 145 7.42 18.33 -2.82
CA ALA A 145 6.80 17.24 -3.58
C ALA A 145 5.84 16.46 -2.69
N GLU A 146 4.67 16.12 -3.23
CA GLU A 146 3.82 15.08 -2.66
C GLU A 146 4.28 13.72 -3.21
N LEU A 147 4.61 12.82 -2.29
CA LEU A 147 4.89 11.42 -2.61
C LEU A 147 3.69 10.60 -2.20
N ALA A 148 3.10 9.86 -3.14
CA ALA A 148 1.96 8.99 -2.86
C ALA A 148 2.05 7.70 -3.66
N VAL A 149 2.00 6.57 -2.95
CA VAL A 149 2.03 5.21 -3.50
C VAL A 149 0.78 4.47 -3.01
N CYS A 150 0.17 3.70 -3.91
CA CYS A 150 -0.89 2.75 -3.61
C CYS A 150 -0.50 1.38 -4.17
N GLY A 151 -0.74 0.30 -3.44
CA GLY A 151 -0.42 -1.04 -3.92
C GLY A 151 -1.01 -2.16 -3.11
N ILE A 152 -0.72 -3.39 -3.55
CA ILE A 152 -1.17 -4.64 -2.94
C ILE A 152 0.01 -5.28 -2.21
N LEU A 153 -0.15 -5.54 -0.92
CA LEU A 153 0.73 -6.38 -0.11
C LEU A 153 0.24 -7.83 -0.15
N TYR A 154 1.14 -8.78 -0.36
CA TYR A 154 0.81 -10.21 -0.47
C TYR A 154 2.05 -11.09 -0.20
N ASN A 155 1.89 -12.41 -0.27
CA ASN A 155 2.98 -13.38 -0.15
C ASN A 155 3.38 -13.99 -1.50
#